data_AF-A0A016TRJ8-F1
#
_entry.id   AF-A0A016TRJ8-F1
#
_cell.length_a   1.000
_cell.length_b   1.000
_cell.length_c   1.000
_cell.angle_alpha   90.00
_cell.angle_beta   90.00
_cell.angle_gamma   90.00
#
_symmetry.space_group_name_H-M   'P 1'
#
loop_
_entity.id
_entity.type
_entity.pdbx_description
1 polymer ?
#
loop_
_entity_poly.entity_id
_entity_poly.type
_entity_poly.pdbx_seq_one_letter_code
_entity_poly.pdbx_strand_id
1 'polypeptide(L)'
;MEDNHSTIVALYRPGKKPLQIFGELKSVGVSQSQVYRTIKRYLEAGSSKKRYGGSRRRTVRIAANIGKLRKRLQRNPRQSSRKLSKGTGISRSTVARIMKEDLELRPFKLQKVQELSSA
;
A
#
# COMPACT_ATOMS: atom_id res chain seq x y z
N MET A 1 16.40 -19.93 -7.87
CA MET A 1 15.44 -20.73 -7.07
C MET A 1 14.07 -20.47 -7.67
N GLU A 2 13.46 -21.46 -8.31
CA GLU A 2 12.13 -21.32 -8.92
C GLU A 2 11.05 -21.36 -7.83
N ASP A 3 10.14 -20.40 -7.85
CA ASP A 3 9.03 -20.36 -6.89
C ASP A 3 8.05 -21.53 -7.14
N ASN A 4 7.52 -22.13 -6.07
CA ASN A 4 6.50 -23.20 -6.16
C ASN A 4 5.29 -22.79 -7.03
N HIS A 5 4.97 -21.49 -7.09
CA HIS A 5 3.88 -21.01 -7.93
C HIS A 5 4.20 -21.02 -9.43
N SER A 6 5.46 -20.71 -9.80
CA SER A 6 5.89 -20.78 -11.20
C SER A 6 5.94 -22.21 -11.71
N THR A 7 6.40 -23.15 -10.89
CA THR A 7 6.48 -24.58 -11.27
C THR A 7 5.09 -25.17 -11.49
N ILE A 8 4.11 -24.87 -10.62
CA ILE A 8 2.71 -25.28 -10.81
C ILE A 8 2.14 -24.77 -12.13
N VAL A 9 2.37 -23.48 -12.47
CA VAL A 9 1.86 -22.90 -13.72
C VAL A 9 2.56 -23.47 -14.94
N ALA A 10 3.87 -23.72 -14.86
CA ALA A 10 4.64 -24.36 -15.93
C ALA A 10 4.13 -25.78 -16.23
N LEU A 11 3.75 -26.55 -15.20
CA LEU A 11 3.16 -27.88 -15.36
C LEU A 11 1.70 -27.84 -15.85
N TYR A 12 0.94 -26.81 -15.48
CA TYR A 12 -0.45 -26.64 -15.91
C TYR A 12 -0.57 -26.20 -17.38
N ARG A 13 0.34 -25.35 -17.87
CA ARG A 13 0.35 -24.83 -19.25
C ARG A 13 0.29 -25.91 -20.34
N PRO A 14 1.05 -27.03 -20.27
CA PRO A 14 0.94 -28.14 -21.22
C PRO A 14 -0.29 -29.04 -20.99
N GLY A 15 -1.18 -28.72 -20.05
CA GLY A 15 -2.46 -29.42 -19.86
C GLY A 15 -2.47 -30.53 -18.80
N LYS A 16 -1.44 -30.62 -17.93
CA LYS A 16 -1.46 -31.60 -16.83
C LYS A 16 -2.63 -31.33 -15.88
N LYS A 17 -3.28 -32.39 -15.42
CA LYS A 17 -4.39 -32.28 -14.47
C LYS A 17 -3.87 -31.84 -13.10
N PRO A 18 -4.62 -31.01 -12.34
CA PRO A 18 -4.19 -30.54 -11.02
C PRO A 18 -3.79 -31.65 -10.04
N LEU A 19 -4.43 -32.82 -10.11
CA LEU A 19 -4.13 -33.96 -9.26
C LEU A 19 -2.75 -34.57 -9.57
N GLN A 20 -2.37 -34.63 -10.85
CA GLN A 20 -1.05 -35.12 -11.28
C GLN A 20 0.06 -34.15 -10.85
N ILE A 21 -0.20 -32.85 -11.00
CA ILE A 21 0.71 -31.79 -10.54
C ILE A 21 0.96 -31.90 -9.03
N PHE A 22 -0.09 -32.14 -8.24
CA PHE A 22 0.07 -32.37 -6.80
C PHE A 22 0.91 -33.62 -6.49
N GLY A 23 0.69 -34.73 -7.19
CA GLY A 23 1.48 -35.94 -7.02
C GLY A 23 2.97 -35.71 -7.26
N GLU A 24 3.32 -35.00 -8.33
CA GLU A 24 4.71 -34.65 -8.68
C GLU A 24 5.37 -33.70 -7.68
N LEU A 25 4.60 -32.74 -7.13
CA LEU A 25 5.12 -31.71 -6.22
C LEU A 25 4.95 -32.05 -4.74
N LYS A 26 4.45 -33.24 -4.40
CA LYS A 26 4.22 -33.69 -3.02
C LYS A 26 5.52 -33.77 -2.22
N SER A 27 6.60 -34.26 -2.84
CA SER A 27 7.94 -34.36 -2.23
C SER A 27 8.56 -32.99 -1.92
N VAL A 28 8.18 -31.96 -2.68
CA VAL A 28 8.62 -30.56 -2.53
C VAL A 28 7.81 -29.82 -1.45
N GLY A 29 6.80 -30.48 -0.85
CA GLY A 29 5.98 -29.91 0.22
C GLY A 29 4.83 -29.02 -0.27
N VAL A 30 4.44 -29.11 -1.54
CA VAL A 30 3.29 -28.36 -2.08
C VAL A 30 1.99 -29.06 -1.70
N SER A 31 1.09 -28.35 -1.01
CA SER A 31 -0.24 -28.88 -0.68
C SER A 31 -1.17 -28.91 -1.90
N GLN A 32 -2.12 -29.85 -1.92
CA GLN A 32 -3.16 -29.90 -2.96
C GLN A 32 -3.90 -28.57 -3.06
N SER A 33 -4.30 -27.96 -1.94
CA SER A 33 -4.97 -26.66 -1.93
C SER A 33 -4.13 -25.54 -2.56
N GLN A 34 -2.80 -25.58 -2.42
CA GLN A 34 -1.91 -24.61 -3.05
C GLN A 34 -1.90 -24.74 -4.57
N VAL A 35 -1.94 -25.97 -5.11
CA VAL A 35 -2.07 -26.22 -6.56
C VAL A 35 -3.35 -25.59 -7.10
N TYR A 36 -4.50 -25.94 -6.52
CA TYR A 36 -5.79 -25.42 -6.96
C TYR A 36 -5.88 -23.89 -6.85
N ARG A 37 -5.43 -23.29 -5.74
CA ARG A 37 -5.43 -21.84 -5.57
C ARG A 37 -4.51 -21.13 -6.56
N THR A 38 -3.38 -21.74 -6.92
CA THR A 38 -2.43 -21.17 -7.88
C THR A 38 -3.00 -21.23 -9.29
N ILE A 39 -3.58 -22.36 -9.70
CA ILE A 39 -4.24 -22.52 -11.01
C ILE A 39 -5.43 -21.56 -11.13
N LYS A 40 -6.31 -21.50 -10.12
CA LYS A 40 -7.44 -20.57 -10.11
C LYS A 40 -6.97 -19.11 -10.27
N ARG A 41 -5.92 -18.72 -9.52
CA ARG A 41 -5.33 -17.38 -9.63
C ARG A 41 -4.73 -17.12 -11.02
N TYR A 42 -4.07 -18.11 -11.60
CA TYR A 42 -3.49 -18.00 -12.94
C TYR A 42 -4.59 -17.82 -14.00
N LEU A 43 -5.71 -18.55 -13.90
CA LEU A 43 -6.84 -18.37 -14.80
C LEU A 43 -7.52 -17.00 -14.64
N GLU A 44 -7.62 -16.48 -13.40
CA GLU A 44 -8.24 -15.17 -13.13
C GLU A 44 -7.36 -13.98 -13.53
N ALA A 45 -6.05 -14.04 -13.29
CA ALA A 45 -5.15 -12.89 -13.39
C ALA A 45 -4.02 -13.04 -14.42
N GLY A 46 -3.91 -14.20 -15.08
CA GLY A 46 -2.83 -14.50 -16.04
C GLY A 46 -1.43 -14.60 -15.42
N SER A 47 -1.30 -14.59 -14.10
CA SER A 47 -0.02 -14.52 -13.40
C SER A 47 0.12 -15.58 -12.31
N SER A 48 1.32 -16.14 -12.19
CA SER A 48 1.73 -17.03 -11.09
C SER A 48 2.07 -16.26 -9.80
N LYS A 49 2.21 -14.93 -9.86
CA LYS A 49 2.63 -14.13 -8.72
C LYS A 49 1.54 -14.06 -7.66
N LYS A 50 1.96 -14.06 -6.38
CA LYS A 50 1.05 -13.80 -5.25
C LYS A 50 0.45 -12.41 -5.38
N ARG A 51 -0.83 -12.27 -5.01
CA ARG A 51 -1.48 -10.95 -4.97
C ARG A 51 -0.79 -10.08 -3.91
N TYR A 52 -0.35 -8.90 -4.32
CA TYR A 52 0.09 -7.86 -3.40
C TYR A 52 -1.13 -7.24 -2.70
N GLY A 53 -1.01 -6.86 -1.43
CA GLY A 53 -2.08 -6.13 -0.71
C GLY A 53 -2.77 -6.84 0.45
N GLY A 54 -2.14 -7.83 1.09
CA GLY A 54 -2.66 -8.43 2.34
C GLY A 54 -2.52 -7.56 3.60
N SER A 55 -1.86 -6.40 3.50
CA SER A 55 -1.68 -5.50 4.63
C SER A 55 -2.96 -4.73 4.96
N ARG A 56 -3.14 -4.38 6.24
CA ARG A 56 -4.26 -3.55 6.69
C ARG A 56 -4.28 -2.22 5.92
N ARG A 57 -5.42 -1.90 5.31
CA ARG A 57 -5.63 -0.61 4.65
C ARG A 57 -5.54 0.52 5.68
N ARG A 58 -4.94 1.64 5.29
CA ARG A 58 -4.88 2.85 6.13
C ARG A 58 -6.28 3.44 6.28
N THR A 59 -6.73 3.64 7.51
CA THR A 59 -8.08 4.17 7.80
C THR A 59 -8.11 5.69 7.95
N VAL A 60 -7.14 6.24 8.69
CA VAL A 60 -7.10 7.68 9.00
C VAL A 60 -6.23 8.46 8.03
N ARG A 61 -5.09 7.87 7.62
CA ARG A 61 -4.15 8.47 6.67
C ARG A 61 -4.58 8.18 5.23
N ILE A 62 -5.75 8.69 4.88
CA ILE A 62 -6.37 8.59 3.56
C ILE A 62 -6.28 9.92 2.81
N ALA A 63 -6.42 9.90 1.49
CA ALA A 63 -6.32 11.07 0.62
C ALA A 63 -7.22 12.23 1.07
N ALA A 64 -8.45 11.94 1.54
CA ALA A 64 -9.38 12.95 2.05
C ALA A 64 -8.81 13.72 3.25
N ASN A 65 -8.26 13.02 4.25
CA ASN A 65 -7.70 13.64 5.45
C ASN A 65 -6.38 14.37 5.16
N ILE A 66 -5.55 13.82 4.25
CA ILE A 66 -4.33 14.47 3.77
C ILE A 66 -4.69 15.80 3.08
N GLY A 67 -5.67 15.78 2.17
CA GLY A 67 -6.18 16.97 1.49
C GLY A 67 -6.76 18.02 2.46
N LYS A 68 -7.53 17.58 3.46
CA LYS A 68 -8.08 18.45 4.51
C LYS A 68 -6.99 19.18 5.29
N LEU A 69 -5.94 18.45 5.70
CA LEU A 69 -4.80 19.02 6.42
C LEU A 69 -3.97 19.95 5.53
N ARG A 70 -3.70 19.56 4.28
CA ARG A 70 -2.99 20.38 3.29
C ARG A 70 -3.68 21.74 3.11
N LYS A 71 -5.00 21.75 2.89
CA LYS A 71 -5.78 22.98 2.73
C LYS A 71 -5.73 23.87 3.98
N ARG A 72 -5.74 23.29 5.19
CA ARG A 72 -5.60 24.07 6.43
C ARG A 72 -4.23 24.72 6.55
N LEU A 73 -3.17 23.99 6.22
CA LEU A 73 -1.82 24.52 6.26
C LEU A 73 -1.57 25.59 5.21
N GLN A 74 -2.13 25.44 4.01
CA GLN A 74 -2.04 26.47 2.97
C GLN A 74 -2.73 27.79 3.37
N ARG A 75 -3.85 27.71 4.12
CA ARG A 75 -4.52 28.90 4.67
C ARG A 75 -3.71 29.53 5.79
N ASN A 76 -3.16 28.73 6.70
CA ASN A 76 -2.34 29.21 7.80
C ASN A 76 -1.15 28.26 8.05
N PRO A 77 0.04 28.57 7.51
CA PRO A 77 1.22 27.72 7.64
C PRO A 77 1.78 27.61 9.06
N ARG A 78 1.42 28.54 9.96
CA ARG A 78 1.91 28.58 11.36
C ARG A 78 1.13 27.66 12.31
N GLN A 79 0.20 26.85 11.80
CA GLN A 79 -0.59 25.92 12.60
C GLN A 79 0.25 24.76 13.13
N SER A 80 0.21 24.53 14.45
CA SER A 80 0.87 23.39 15.06
C SER A 80 0.07 22.10 14.90
N SER A 81 0.76 20.95 14.94
CA SER A 81 0.13 19.62 14.89
C SER A 81 -0.94 19.43 15.98
N ARG A 82 -0.76 20.04 17.15
CA ARG A 82 -1.73 20.03 18.25
C ARG A 82 -3.02 20.77 17.88
N LYS A 83 -2.93 21.96 17.28
CA LYS A 83 -4.12 22.74 16.83
C LYS A 83 -4.87 22.02 15.71
N LEU A 84 -4.12 21.47 14.74
CA LEU A 84 -4.69 20.69 13.64
C LEU A 84 -5.42 19.44 14.12
N SER A 85 -4.84 18.73 15.08
CA SER A 85 -5.45 17.56 15.72
C SER A 85 -6.80 17.91 16.35
N LYS A 86 -6.83 18.91 17.25
CA LYS A 86 -8.07 19.37 17.89
C LYS A 86 -9.14 19.76 16.86
N GLY A 87 -8.76 20.49 15.82
CA GLY A 87 -9.73 20.95 14.82
C GLY A 87 -10.16 19.88 13.81
N THR A 88 -9.49 18.73 13.70
CA THR A 88 -9.83 17.67 12.73
C THR A 88 -10.36 16.40 13.36
N GLY A 89 -10.18 16.21 14.67
CA GLY A 89 -10.49 14.96 15.37
C GLY A 89 -9.47 13.85 15.11
N ILE A 90 -8.39 14.13 14.37
CA ILE A 90 -7.32 13.17 14.07
C ILE A 90 -6.29 13.19 15.20
N SER A 91 -5.77 12.03 15.60
CA SER A 91 -4.74 11.97 16.62
C SER A 91 -3.49 12.77 16.25
N ARG A 92 -2.87 13.43 17.23
CA ARG A 92 -1.69 14.27 17.02
C ARG A 92 -0.55 13.52 16.32
N SER A 93 -0.33 12.25 16.67
CA SER A 93 0.69 11.41 16.04
C SER A 93 0.41 11.17 14.55
N THR A 94 -0.85 10.95 14.18
CA THR A 94 -1.24 10.78 12.78
C THR A 94 -1.12 12.08 11.99
N VAL A 95 -1.51 13.22 12.58
CA VAL A 95 -1.30 14.53 11.95
C VAL A 95 0.19 14.78 11.71
N ALA A 96 1.04 14.54 12.71
CA ALA A 96 2.49 14.72 12.57
C ALA A 96 3.07 13.81 11.48
N ARG A 97 2.59 12.56 11.40
CA ARG A 97 2.98 11.62 10.35
C ARG A 97 2.55 12.09 8.96
N ILE A 98 1.31 12.58 8.81
CA ILE A 98 0.82 13.15 7.54
C ILE A 98 1.69 14.33 7.11
N MET A 99 2.00 15.24 8.04
CA MET A 99 2.84 16.40 7.75
C MET A 99 4.24 15.99 7.27
N LYS A 100 4.86 14.99 7.91
CA LYS A 100 6.22 14.55 7.60
C LYS A 100 6.31 13.64 6.37
N GLU A 101 5.46 12.61 6.30
CA GLU A 101 5.57 11.54 5.30
C GLU A 101 4.75 11.80 4.03
N ASP A 102 3.55 12.37 4.14
CA ASP A 102 2.64 12.51 2.98
C ASP A 102 2.65 13.93 2.39
N LEU A 103 2.94 14.95 3.21
CA LEU A 103 3.08 16.35 2.76
C LEU A 103 4.54 16.81 2.67
N GLU A 104 5.49 15.97 3.08
CA GLU A 104 6.94 16.21 3.02
C GLU A 104 7.39 17.56 3.62
N LEU A 105 6.70 17.99 4.68
CA LEU A 105 6.99 19.26 5.34
C LEU A 105 8.24 19.13 6.20
N ARG A 106 9.16 20.07 6.01
CA ARG A 106 10.37 20.17 6.81
C ARG A 106 10.20 21.22 7.92
N PRO A 107 10.80 20.99 9.11
CA PRO A 107 10.87 22.01 10.14
C PRO A 107 11.39 23.35 9.58
N PHE A 108 10.83 24.45 10.06
CA PHE A 108 11.21 25.83 9.72
C PHE A 108 11.03 26.26 8.25
N LYS A 109 10.58 25.37 7.35
CA LYS A 109 10.25 25.73 5.97
C LYS A 109 8.83 26.30 5.88
N LEU A 110 8.71 27.61 5.72
CA LEU A 110 7.43 28.27 5.48
C LEU A 110 6.96 28.02 4.04
N GLN A 111 5.70 27.59 3.88
CA GLN A 111 5.09 27.36 2.55
C GLN A 111 4.70 28.65 1.82
N LYS A 112 4.39 29.70 2.59
CA LYS A 112 4.14 31.04 2.06
C LYS A 112 5.11 32.00 2.73
N VAL A 113 5.75 32.82 1.91
CA VAL A 113 6.65 33.91 2.31
C VAL A 113 6.00 35.24 1.93
N GLN A 114 6.40 36.31 2.60
CA GLN A 114 5.93 37.66 2.29
C GLN A 114 6.59 38.12 0.98
N GLU A 115 5.81 38.69 0.07
CA GLU A 115 6.34 39.37 -1.10
C GLU A 115 6.89 40.74 -0.68
N LEU A 116 8.11 41.05 -1.09
CA LEU A 116 8.71 42.36 -0.86
C LEU A 116 8.21 43.31 -1.96
N SER A 117 7.45 44.34 -1.56
CA SER A 117 7.14 45.46 -2.44
C SER A 117 8.32 46.42 -2.44
N SER A 118 8.86 46.76 -3.61
CA SER A 118 9.77 47.90 -3.74
C SER A 118 8.99 49.17 -3.42
N ALA A 119 9.53 49.99 -2.52
CA ALA A 119 9.01 51.32 -2.18
C ALA A 119 9.29 52.32 -3.30
#